data_AF-A0A7J8RJV4-F1
#
_entry.id   AF-A0A7J8RJV4-F1
#
_cell.length_a   1.000
_cell.length_b   1.000
_cell.length_c   1.000
_cell.angle_alpha   90.00
_cell.angle_beta   90.00
_cell.angle_gamma   90.00
#
_symmetry.space_group_name_H-M   'P 1'
#
loop_
_entity.id
_entity.type
_entity.pdbx_description
1 polymer ?
#
loop_
_entity_poly.entity_id
_entity_poly.type
_entity_poly.pdbx_seq_one_letter_code
_entity_poly.pdbx_strand_id
1 'polypeptide(L)' 'ILGDGELKVKLNLKARAFSASAKEKLEAAGCSLTVLPGRKKWVKPSVAKNLARAEEYFAKKRAASSSDSTSA' A
#
# COMPACT_ATOMS: atom_id res chain seq x y z
N ILE A 1 -9.67 1.33 -10.75
CA ILE A 1 -10.33 0.16 -11.38
C ILE A 1 -11.31 -0.42 -10.38
N LEU A 2 -12.56 -0.56 -10.80
CA LEU A 2 -13.63 -1.22 -10.04
C LEU A 2 -13.71 -2.70 -10.45
N GLY A 3 -14.27 -3.53 -9.59
CA GLY A 3 -14.22 -5.00 -9.72
C GLY A 3 -15.45 -5.60 -10.39
N ASP A 4 -16.16 -4.83 -11.22
CA ASP A 4 -17.40 -5.27 -11.85
C ASP A 4 -17.10 -6.11 -13.10
N GLY A 5 -17.73 -7.28 -13.19
CA GLY A 5 -17.55 -8.24 -14.28
C GLY A 5 -16.40 -9.23 -14.11
N GLU A 6 -16.22 -10.07 -15.12
CA GLU A 6 -15.16 -11.08 -15.23
C GLU A 6 -14.17 -10.69 -16.32
N LEU A 7 -12.87 -10.83 -16.03
CA LEU A 7 -11.79 -10.49 -16.95
C LEU A 7 -11.02 -11.76 -17.30
N LYS A 8 -11.20 -12.28 -18.52
CA LYS A 8 -10.60 -13.53 -19.02
C LYS A 8 -9.31 -13.32 -19.84
N VAL A 9 -8.91 -12.08 -20.07
CA VAL A 9 -7.74 -11.71 -20.89
C VAL A 9 -6.63 -11.18 -19.99
N LYS A 10 -5.40 -11.64 -20.21
CA LYS A 10 -4.22 -11.13 -19.49
C LYS A 10 -3.88 -9.73 -20.00
N LEU A 11 -3.97 -8.74 -19.11
CA LEU A 11 -3.68 -7.33 -19.41
C LEU A 11 -2.65 -6.75 -18.45
N ASN A 12 -1.92 -5.74 -18.95
CA ASN A 12 -1.02 -4.91 -18.15
C ASN A 12 -1.74 -3.62 -17.77
N LEU A 13 -2.14 -3.48 -16.50
CA LEU A 13 -2.96 -2.37 -16.03
C LEU A 13 -2.13 -1.37 -15.23
N LYS A 14 -2.05 -0.13 -15.73
CA LYS A 14 -1.38 0.99 -15.06
C LYS A 14 -2.43 1.97 -14.56
N ALA A 15 -2.66 2.03 -13.25
CA ALA A 15 -3.65 2.92 -12.65
C ALA A 15 -3.24 3.37 -11.24
N ARG A 16 -3.78 4.50 -10.77
CA ARG A 16 -3.45 5.04 -9.43
C ARG A 16 -4.19 4.35 -8.29
N ALA A 17 -5.43 3.92 -8.52
CA ALA A 17 -6.29 3.35 -7.49
C ALA A 17 -7.04 2.13 -8.03
N PHE A 18 -7.10 1.08 -7.21
CA PHE A 18 -7.84 -0.16 -7.45
C PHE A 18 -8.70 -0.43 -6.22
N SER A 19 -9.94 -0.87 -6.40
CA SER A 19 -10.73 -1.40 -5.29
C SER A 19 -10.12 -2.73 -4.82
N ALA A 20 -10.38 -3.11 -3.56
CA ALA A 20 -9.89 -4.38 -3.00
C ALA A 20 -10.35 -5.57 -3.86
N SER A 21 -11.65 -5.62 -4.17
CA SER A 21 -12.25 -6.66 -5.01
C SER A 21 -11.68 -6.70 -6.44
N ALA A 22 -11.25 -5.56 -6.99
CA ALA A 22 -10.62 -5.53 -8.31
C ALA A 22 -9.19 -6.09 -8.26
N LYS A 23 -8.41 -5.81 -7.21
CA LYS A 23 -7.05 -6.36 -7.08
C LYS A 23 -7.08 -7.88 -7.03
N GLU A 24 -7.94 -8.44 -6.18
CA GLU A 24 -8.08 -9.89 -6.04
C GLU A 24 -8.45 -10.57 -7.36
N LYS A 25 -9.44 -10.03 -8.08
CA LYS A 25 -9.87 -10.58 -9.38
C LYS A 25 -8.78 -10.46 -10.45
N LEU A 26 -8.04 -9.36 -10.47
CA LEU A 26 -6.99 -9.11 -11.46
C LEU A 26 -5.72 -9.93 -11.17
N GLU A 27 -5.38 -10.15 -9.90
CA GLU A 27 -4.31 -11.06 -9.49
C GLU A 27 -4.67 -12.52 -9.78
N ALA A 28 -5.92 -12.92 -9.52
CA ALA A 28 -6.42 -14.25 -9.87
C ALA A 28 -6.42 -14.50 -11.40
N ALA A 29 -6.70 -13.45 -12.19
CA ALA A 29 -6.58 -13.48 -13.64
C ALA A 29 -5.12 -13.43 -14.15
N GLY A 30 -4.12 -13.29 -13.27
CA GLY A 30 -2.71 -13.19 -13.61
C GLY A 30 -2.35 -11.91 -14.37
N CYS A 31 -3.07 -10.81 -14.12
CA CYS A 31 -2.79 -9.51 -14.73
C CYS A 31 -1.67 -8.77 -13.99
N SER A 32 -0.85 -8.00 -14.73
CA SER A 32 0.21 -7.18 -14.14
C SER A 32 -0.35 -5.82 -13.71
N LEU A 33 -0.27 -5.51 -12.41
CA LEU A 33 -0.80 -4.29 -11.81
C LEU A 33 0.32 -3.31 -11.46
N THR A 34 0.41 -2.18 -12.16
CA THR A 34 1.34 -1.10 -11.78
C THR A 34 0.57 0.05 -11.15
N VAL A 35 0.82 0.31 -9.86
CA VAL A 35 0.26 1.45 -9.14
C VAL A 35 1.07 2.70 -9.44
N LEU A 36 0.46 3.67 -10.12
CA LEU A 36 1.13 4.93 -10.43
C LEU A 36 1.20 5.83 -9.19
N PRO A 37 2.35 6.45 -8.90
CA PRO A 37 2.47 7.37 -7.78
C PRO A 37 1.56 8.59 -8.01
N GLY A 38 0.88 9.01 -6.93
CA GLY A 38 0.10 10.25 -6.96
C GLY A 38 0.99 11.49 -6.96
N ARG A 39 0.37 12.65 -7.21
CA ARG A 39 1.05 13.95 -7.03
C ARG A 39 1.54 14.06 -5.59
N LYS A 40 2.83 14.37 -5.42
CA LYS A 40 3.43 14.60 -4.10
C LYS A 40 2.74 15.81 -3.46
N LYS A 41 2.04 15.58 -2.36
CA LYS A 41 1.46 16.67 -1.57
C LYS A 41 2.61 17.50 -1.02
N TRP A 42 2.60 18.81 -1.29
CA TRP A 42 3.57 19.71 -0.67
C TRP A 42 3.25 19.83 0.81
N VAL A 43 4.28 19.65 1.63
CA VAL A 43 4.20 19.67 3.08
C VAL A 43 5.34 20.53 3.60
N LYS A 44 5.06 21.37 4.60
CA LYS A 44 6.09 22.22 5.22
C LYS A 44 7.20 21.34 5.84
N PRO A 45 8.47 21.77 5.81
CA PRO A 45 9.59 20.97 6.33
C PRO A 45 9.43 20.52 7.79
N SER A 46 8.80 21.35 8.64
CA SER A 46 8.52 20.99 10.03
C SER A 46 7.57 19.80 10.15
N VAL A 47 6.50 19.77 9.35
CA VAL A 47 5.52 18.68 9.35
C VAL A 47 6.15 17.38 8.85
N ALA A 48 7.07 17.46 7.89
CA ALA A 48 7.85 16.30 7.44
C ALA A 48 8.74 15.72 8.56
N LYS A 49 9.40 16.57 9.38
CA LYS A 49 10.19 16.12 10.54
C LYS A 49 9.32 15.43 11.60
N ASN A 50 8.13 15.95 11.87
CA ASN A 50 7.22 15.35 12.85
C ASN A 50 6.70 13.98 12.40
N LEU A 51 6.39 13.84 11.10
CA LEU A 51 5.99 12.56 10.51
C LEU A 51 7.11 11.51 10.63
N ALA A 52 8.35 11.88 10.29
CA ALA A 52 9.51 10.99 10.43
C ALA A 52 9.74 10.54 11.89
N ARG A 53 9.66 11.47 12.85
CA ARG A 53 9.77 11.15 14.29
C ARG A 53 8.67 10.18 14.74
N ALA A 54 7.44 10.33 14.24
CA ALA A 54 6.34 9.43 14.57
C ALA A 54 6.57 8.03 14.00
N GLU A 55 7.02 7.94 12.74
CA GLU A 55 7.38 6.67 12.10
C GLU A 55 8.48 5.92 12.87
N GLU A 56 9.54 6.61 13.28
CA GLU A 56 10.61 6.04 14.12
C GLU A 56 10.10 5.52 15.46
N TYR A 57 9.27 6.30 16.15
CA TYR A 57 8.68 5.90 17.43
C TYR A 57 7.81 4.64 17.27
N PHE A 58 6.92 4.62 16.27
CA PHE A 58 6.04 3.47 16.02
C PHE A 58 6.81 2.25 15.53
N ALA A 59 7.86 2.43 14.73
CA ALA A 59 8.74 1.33 14.33
C ALA A 59 9.45 0.72 15.53
N LYS A 60 10.05 1.55 16.40
CA LYS A 60 10.72 1.09 17.63
C LYS A 60 9.75 0.39 18.58
N LYS A 61 8.53 0.93 18.75
CA LYS A 61 7.49 0.32 19.59
C LYS A 61 6.97 -1.00 19.01
N ARG A 62 6.76 -1.08 17.69
CA ARG A 62 6.33 -2.33 17.04
C ARG A 62 7.42 -3.40 17.13
N ALA A 63 8.68 -3.03 16.95
CA ALA A 63 9.82 -3.94 17.11
C ALA A 63 9.94 -4.47 18.55
N ALA A 64 9.81 -3.59 19.56
CA ALA A 64 9.80 -3.98 20.97
C ALA A 64 8.60 -4.88 21.33
N SER A 65 7.42 -4.56 20.78
CA SER A 65 6.23 -5.39 20.97
C SER A 65 6.35 -6.76 20.30
N SER A 66 7.01 -6.85 19.13
CA SER A 66 7.26 -8.14 18.46
C SER A 66 8.32 -8.99 19.17
N SER A 67 9.29 -8.37 19.87
CA SER A 67 10.25 -9.12 20.69
C SER A 67 9.63 -9.66 21.97
N ASP A 68 8.70 -8.93 22.59
CA ASP A 68 7.97 -9.42 23.78
C ASP A 68 7.01 -10.57 23.44
N SER A 69 6.38 -10.57 22.26
CA SER A 69 5.44 -11.62 21.85
C SER A 69 6.11 -12.89 21.32
N THR A 70 7.43 -12.90 21.12
CA THR A 70 8.19 -14.06 20.60
C THR A 70 8.82 -14.90 21.73
N SER A 71 8.61 -14.52 23.00
CA SER A 71 9.23 -15.16 24.17
C SER A 71 8.22 -15.88 25.10
N ALA A 72 7.05 -16.29 24.60
CA ALA A 72 6.04 -17.07 25.34
C ALA A 72 5.61 -18.32 24.58
#